data_AF-A0A9P6ZMG7-F1
#
_entry.id   AF-A0A9P6ZMG7-F1
#
_cell.length_a   1.000
_cell.length_b   1.000
_cell.length_c   1.000
_cell.angle_alpha   90.00
_cell.angle_beta   90.00
_cell.angle_gamma   90.00
#
_symmetry.space_group_name_H-M   'P 1'
#
loop_
_entity.id
_entity.type
_entity.pdbx_description
1 polymer ?
#
loop_
_entity_poly.entity_id
_entity_poly.type
_entity_poly.pdbx_seq_one_letter_code
_entity_poly.pdbx_strand_id
1 'polypeptide(L)'
;MPARNKQHKMLLHFYWEQHPNEYIRGATLRFLQKISKDTELLEPLIPTRCSCLEHRHPYVRKNAVSAVYTIYRELLSPQNLMRCAFVFLAHCAMPKAVERLISVYDQLTSLNELLQMSILEVRLDCKNSTAHQPRYIRCMFELLNSSSHAVKYEAAMSSPQNPAAVKAAALCFVNLAIKEFSNVKLIVLDRLDTLCSRHGHILDGRLAGLVKV
;
A
#
# COMPACT_ATOMS: atom_id res chain seq x y z
N MET A 1 0.01 -6.26 -7.06
CA MET A 1 0.09 -7.44 -6.16
C MET A 1 -1.25 -7.74 -5.46
N PRO A 2 -2.38 -7.96 -6.17
CA PRO A 2 -3.65 -8.31 -5.49
C PRO A 2 -3.81 -9.82 -5.19
N ALA A 3 -3.05 -10.71 -5.86
CA ALA A 3 -3.28 -12.15 -5.81
C ALA A 3 -2.66 -12.87 -4.60
N ARG A 4 -1.48 -12.43 -4.13
CA ARG A 4 -0.78 -13.07 -2.98
C ARG A 4 -1.45 -12.74 -1.64
N ASN A 5 -2.08 -11.56 -1.55
CA ASN A 5 -2.93 -11.19 -0.41
C ASN A 5 -4.23 -12.02 -0.36
N LYS A 6 -4.76 -12.50 -1.50
CA LYS A 6 -5.96 -13.35 -1.51
C LYS A 6 -5.74 -14.72 -0.88
N GLN A 7 -4.59 -15.37 -1.05
CA GLN A 7 -4.33 -16.69 -0.47
C GLN A 7 -4.13 -16.67 1.05
N HIS A 8 -3.40 -15.67 1.58
CA HIS A 8 -3.31 -15.48 3.04
C HIS A 8 -4.65 -15.03 3.64
N LYS A 9 -5.40 -14.15 2.94
CA LYS A 9 -6.78 -13.80 3.32
C LYS A 9 -7.69 -15.01 3.31
N MET A 10 -7.61 -15.92 2.33
CA MET A 10 -8.39 -17.17 2.32
C MET A 10 -8.02 -18.10 3.46
N LEU A 11 -6.73 -18.29 3.75
CA LEU A 11 -6.28 -19.16 4.85
C LEU A 11 -6.72 -18.62 6.23
N LEU A 12 -6.63 -17.30 6.45
CA LEU A 12 -7.15 -16.69 7.67
C LEU A 12 -8.68 -16.63 7.72
N HIS A 13 -9.36 -16.44 6.60
CA HIS A 13 -10.83 -16.35 6.58
C HIS A 13 -11.50 -17.73 6.72
N PHE A 14 -10.93 -18.79 6.16
CA PHE A 14 -11.55 -20.13 6.19
C PHE A 14 -11.22 -20.99 7.42
N TYR A 15 -10.04 -20.87 8.03
CA TYR A 15 -9.63 -21.87 9.03
C TYR A 15 -10.11 -21.63 10.46
N TRP A 16 -10.30 -20.39 10.90
CA TRP A 16 -10.62 -20.14 12.32
C TRP A 16 -12.09 -19.75 12.57
N GLU A 17 -12.77 -19.14 11.59
CA GLU A 17 -14.16 -18.68 11.70
C GLU A 17 -15.14 -19.82 12.01
N GLN A 18 -14.82 -21.03 11.55
CA GLN A 18 -15.61 -22.25 11.75
C GLN A 18 -14.95 -23.23 12.72
N HIS A 19 -13.80 -22.88 13.32
CA HIS A 19 -13.05 -23.84 14.12
C HIS A 19 -13.88 -24.32 15.34
N PRO A 20 -14.05 -25.63 15.57
CA PRO A 20 -14.93 -26.13 16.62
C PRO A 20 -14.45 -25.76 18.03
N ASN A 21 -13.14 -25.60 18.21
CA ASN A 21 -12.50 -25.27 19.48
C ASN A 21 -12.51 -23.75 19.77
N GLU A 22 -13.19 -23.36 20.84
CA GLU A 22 -13.32 -21.99 21.35
C GLU A 22 -12.00 -21.35 21.80
N TYR A 23 -11.05 -22.15 22.29
CA TYR A 23 -9.74 -21.65 22.72
C TYR A 23 -8.89 -21.25 21.53
N ILE A 24 -8.99 -21.98 20.42
CA ILE A 24 -8.33 -21.61 19.16
C ILE A 24 -8.93 -20.31 18.61
N ARG A 25 -10.27 -20.18 18.59
CA ARG A 25 -10.92 -18.92 18.19
C ARG A 25 -10.47 -17.75 19.07
N GLY A 26 -10.46 -17.93 20.38
CA GLY A 26 -10.04 -16.89 21.33
C GLY A 26 -8.55 -16.54 21.17
N ALA A 27 -7.68 -17.52 20.93
CA ALA A 27 -6.26 -17.28 20.67
C ALA A 27 -6.05 -16.49 19.37
N THR A 28 -6.76 -16.83 18.30
CA THR A 28 -6.73 -16.07 17.05
C THR A 28 -7.22 -14.65 17.26
N LEU A 29 -8.34 -14.42 17.95
CA LEU A 29 -8.83 -13.08 18.27
C LEU A 29 -7.81 -12.23 19.04
N ARG A 30 -7.02 -12.84 19.94
CA ARG A 30 -5.90 -12.15 20.60
C ARG A 30 -4.74 -11.87 19.65
N PHE A 31 -4.41 -12.81 18.77
CA PHE A 31 -3.37 -12.59 17.76
C PHE A 31 -3.75 -11.43 16.83
N LEU A 32 -5.00 -11.36 16.37
CA LEU A 32 -5.50 -10.27 15.52
C LEU A 32 -5.44 -8.88 16.18
N GLN A 33 -5.37 -8.78 17.52
CA GLN A 33 -5.13 -7.52 18.22
C GLN A 33 -3.67 -7.06 18.09
N LYS A 34 -2.72 -8.01 18.05
CA LYS A 34 -1.28 -7.72 17.95
C LYS A 34 -0.89 -7.20 16.57
N ILE A 35 -1.62 -7.60 15.54
CA ILE A 35 -1.43 -7.14 14.15
C ILE A 35 -2.42 -6.04 13.75
N SER A 36 -2.99 -5.32 14.72
CA SER A 36 -4.04 -4.31 14.51
C SER A 36 -3.68 -3.20 13.53
N LYS A 37 -2.39 -2.90 13.36
CA LYS A 37 -1.88 -1.90 12.43
C LYS A 37 -1.99 -2.29 10.95
N ASP A 38 -2.07 -3.59 10.65
CA ASP A 38 -2.23 -4.08 9.27
C ASP A 38 -3.71 -4.05 8.87
N THR A 39 -4.22 -2.83 8.66
CA THR A 39 -5.64 -2.59 8.39
C THR A 39 -6.10 -3.24 7.09
N GLU A 40 -5.26 -3.31 6.06
CA GLU A 40 -5.58 -3.98 4.79
C GLU A 40 -5.80 -5.48 4.94
N LEU A 41 -5.06 -6.13 5.86
CA LEU A 41 -5.25 -7.53 6.19
C LEU A 41 -6.50 -7.75 7.04
N LEU A 42 -6.80 -6.82 7.95
CA LEU A 42 -7.85 -6.96 8.95
C LEU A 42 -9.24 -6.52 8.49
N GLU A 43 -9.34 -5.58 7.54
CA GLU A 43 -10.61 -5.06 7.03
C GLU A 43 -11.54 -6.18 6.51
N PRO A 44 -11.08 -7.17 5.73
CA PRO A 44 -11.92 -8.29 5.32
C PRO A 44 -12.42 -9.18 6.46
N LEU A 45 -11.76 -9.16 7.62
CA LEU A 45 -12.08 -10.00 8.79
C LEU A 45 -13.06 -9.32 9.77
N ILE A 46 -13.45 -8.06 9.50
CA ILE A 46 -14.39 -7.32 10.36
C ILE A 46 -15.71 -8.09 10.54
N PRO A 47 -16.39 -8.59 9.48
CA PRO A 47 -17.65 -9.32 9.65
C PRO A 47 -17.51 -10.54 10.55
N THR A 48 -16.45 -11.33 10.35
CA THR A 48 -16.14 -12.52 11.16
C THR A 48 -15.92 -12.18 12.64
N ARG A 49 -15.17 -11.10 12.93
CA ARG A 49 -14.92 -10.65 14.31
C ARG A 49 -16.20 -10.18 14.98
N CYS A 50 -17.07 -9.49 14.24
CA CYS A 50 -18.38 -9.08 14.72
C CYS A 50 -19.28 -10.29 15.01
N SER A 51 -19.31 -11.31 14.15
CA SER A 51 -20.07 -12.55 14.40
C SER A 51 -19.65 -13.26 15.71
N CYS A 52 -18.37 -13.16 16.08
CA CYS A 52 -17.85 -13.75 17.32
C CYS A 52 -18.38 -13.06 18.60
N LEU A 53 -18.98 -11.86 18.49
CA LEU A 53 -19.64 -11.19 19.62
C LEU A 53 -20.90 -11.94 20.07
N GLU A 54 -21.54 -12.69 19.17
CA GLU A 54 -22.75 -13.47 19.43
C GLU A 54 -22.44 -14.96 19.67
N HIS A 55 -21.17 -15.34 19.73
CA HIS A 55 -20.76 -16.73 19.88
C HIS A 55 -21.26 -17.34 21.20
N ARG A 56 -21.71 -18.61 21.20
CA ARG A 56 -22.26 -19.31 22.38
C ARG A 56 -21.36 -19.27 23.62
N HIS A 57 -20.04 -19.38 23.41
CA HIS A 57 -19.07 -19.50 24.49
C HIS A 57 -18.55 -18.13 24.99
N PRO A 58 -18.66 -17.80 26.29
CA PRO A 58 -18.25 -16.50 26.84
C PRO A 58 -16.79 -16.13 26.58
N TYR A 59 -15.88 -17.12 26.57
CA TYR A 59 -14.46 -16.90 26.27
C TYR A 59 -14.25 -16.26 24.89
N VAL A 60 -14.99 -16.69 23.86
CA VAL A 60 -14.88 -16.14 22.52
C VAL A 60 -15.40 -14.71 22.50
N ARG A 61 -16.57 -14.46 23.10
CA ARG A 61 -17.17 -13.12 23.18
C ARG A 61 -16.25 -12.10 23.86
N LYS A 62 -15.66 -12.45 25.01
CA LYS A 62 -14.70 -11.59 25.72
C LYS A 62 -13.53 -11.19 24.82
N ASN A 63 -12.93 -12.14 24.11
CA ASN A 63 -11.81 -11.86 23.21
C ASN A 63 -12.26 -11.09 21.95
N ALA A 64 -13.49 -11.32 21.47
CA ALA A 64 -14.06 -10.64 20.32
C ALA A 64 -14.30 -9.15 20.59
N VAL A 65 -14.80 -8.80 21.78
CA VAL A 65 -14.97 -7.39 22.20
C VAL A 65 -13.64 -6.63 22.13
N SER A 66 -12.58 -7.18 22.74
CA SER A 66 -11.25 -6.56 22.68
C SER A 66 -10.74 -6.48 21.24
N ALA A 67 -10.95 -7.53 20.44
CA ALA A 67 -10.55 -7.54 19.05
C ALA A 67 -11.26 -6.45 18.23
N VAL A 68 -12.58 -6.33 18.31
CA VAL A 68 -13.35 -5.31 17.59
C VAL A 68 -12.92 -3.91 18.02
N TYR A 69 -12.76 -3.70 19.32
CA TYR A 69 -12.31 -2.43 19.88
C TYR A 69 -10.96 -1.98 19.29
N THR A 70 -9.97 -2.88 19.23
CA THR A 70 -8.64 -2.53 18.72
C THR A 70 -8.68 -2.13 17.24
N ILE A 71 -9.41 -2.86 16.38
CA ILE A 71 -9.54 -2.43 14.97
C ILE A 71 -10.22 -1.08 14.89
N TYR A 72 -11.34 -0.91 15.58
CA TYR A 72 -12.13 0.31 15.47
C TYR A 72 -11.30 1.53 15.87
N ARG A 73 -10.49 1.41 16.92
CA ARG A 73 -9.53 2.44 17.33
C ARG A 73 -8.51 2.76 16.24
N GLU A 74 -7.98 1.76 15.55
CA GLU A 74 -7.03 1.98 14.44
C GLU A 74 -7.71 2.62 13.21
N LEU A 75 -8.92 2.20 12.85
CA LEU A 75 -9.69 2.81 11.75
C LEU A 75 -10.01 4.28 12.01
N LEU A 76 -10.28 4.64 13.27
CA LEU A 76 -10.50 6.02 13.70
C LEU A 76 -9.21 6.80 13.99
N SER A 77 -8.03 6.22 13.77
CA SER A 77 -6.79 6.95 13.97
C SER A 77 -6.73 8.18 13.05
N PRO A 78 -6.12 9.30 13.48
CA PRO A 78 -6.01 10.49 12.65
C PRO A 78 -5.38 10.22 11.28
N GLN A 79 -4.41 9.29 11.22
CA GLN A 79 -3.71 8.90 10.00
C GLN A 79 -4.66 8.23 9.00
N ASN A 80 -5.49 7.28 9.45
CA ASN A 80 -6.47 6.62 8.60
C ASN A 80 -7.61 7.56 8.20
N LEU A 81 -8.10 8.40 9.10
CA LEU A 81 -9.11 9.41 8.76
C LEU A 81 -8.60 10.39 7.70
N MET A 82 -7.33 10.84 7.79
CA MET A 82 -6.72 11.68 6.76
C MET A 82 -6.65 10.99 5.40
N ARG A 83 -6.28 9.70 5.36
CA ARG A 83 -6.30 8.88 4.15
C ARG A 83 -7.71 8.76 3.56
N CYS A 84 -8.68 8.37 4.38
CA CYS A 84 -10.07 8.22 3.94
C CYS A 84 -10.64 9.54 3.41
N ALA A 85 -10.38 10.66 4.09
CA ALA A 85 -10.80 11.98 3.65
C ALA A 85 -10.16 12.36 2.30
N PHE A 86 -8.86 12.09 2.12
CA PHE A 86 -8.17 12.35 0.85
C PHE A 86 -8.75 11.53 -0.31
N VAL A 87 -8.93 10.22 -0.13
CA VAL A 87 -9.51 9.33 -1.16
C VAL A 87 -10.95 9.75 -1.49
N PHE A 88 -11.75 10.08 -0.48
CA PHE A 88 -13.10 10.60 -0.67
C PHE A 88 -13.10 11.89 -1.49
N LEU A 89 -12.25 12.86 -1.14
CA LEU A 89 -12.11 14.09 -1.91
C LEU A 89 -11.65 13.82 -3.34
N ALA A 90 -10.74 12.87 -3.55
CA ALA A 90 -10.29 12.52 -4.90
C ALA A 90 -11.45 12.00 -5.76
N HIS A 91 -12.33 11.15 -5.20
CA HIS A 91 -13.45 10.61 -5.96
C HIS A 91 -14.59 11.61 -6.17
N CYS A 92 -14.87 12.48 -5.18
CA CYS A 92 -16.05 13.35 -5.22
C CYS A 92 -15.74 14.79 -5.64
N ALA A 93 -14.52 15.29 -5.41
CA ALA A 93 -14.14 16.68 -5.61
C ALA A 93 -12.61 16.84 -5.82
N MET A 94 -12.10 16.36 -6.96
CA MET A 94 -10.67 16.35 -7.29
C MET A 94 -9.92 17.68 -7.01
N PRO A 95 -10.47 18.87 -7.34
CA PRO A 95 -9.78 20.13 -7.03
C PRO A 95 -9.46 20.31 -5.53
N LYS A 96 -10.38 19.89 -4.64
CA LYS A 96 -10.17 19.93 -3.18
C LYS A 96 -9.14 18.90 -2.72
N ALA A 97 -9.07 17.74 -3.37
CA ALA A 97 -8.02 16.76 -3.09
C ALA A 97 -6.63 17.32 -3.44
N VAL A 98 -6.52 18.06 -4.55
CA VAL A 98 -5.28 18.72 -4.96
C VAL A 98 -4.90 19.84 -3.99
N GLU A 99 -5.84 20.67 -3.55
CA GLU A 99 -5.60 21.68 -2.50
C GLU A 99 -5.08 21.03 -1.22
N ARG A 100 -5.69 19.91 -0.81
CA ARG A 100 -5.25 19.13 0.35
C ARG A 100 -3.84 18.58 0.16
N LEU A 101 -3.50 18.07 -1.02
CA LEU A 101 -2.16 17.57 -1.34
C LEU A 101 -1.12 18.68 -1.27
N ILE A 102 -1.43 19.86 -1.82
CA ILE A 102 -0.54 21.03 -1.77
C ILE A 102 -0.27 21.43 -0.32
N SER A 103 -1.28 21.40 0.56
CA SER A 103 -1.09 21.79 1.96
C SER A 103 -0.22 20.83 2.77
N VAL A 104 0.04 19.61 2.28
CA VAL A 104 0.96 18.64 2.92
C VAL A 104 2.20 18.35 2.10
N TYR A 105 2.43 19.06 0.99
CA TYR A 105 3.50 18.76 0.06
C TYR A 105 4.87 18.74 0.72
N ASP A 106 5.17 19.71 1.59
CA ASP A 106 6.47 19.81 2.28
C ASP A 106 6.72 18.67 3.27
N GLN A 107 5.66 17.96 3.67
CA GLN A 107 5.72 16.82 4.59
C GLN A 107 5.48 15.49 3.87
N LEU A 108 5.45 15.48 2.53
CA LEU A 108 5.00 14.34 1.74
C LEU A 108 5.74 13.04 2.08
N THR A 109 7.07 13.09 2.26
CA THR A 109 7.90 11.93 2.62
C THR A 109 7.77 11.49 4.08
N SER A 110 7.30 12.36 4.98
CA SER A 110 7.06 12.05 6.39
C SER A 110 5.62 11.62 6.69
N LEU A 111 4.70 11.73 5.71
CA LEU A 111 3.35 11.18 5.80
C LEU A 111 3.38 9.67 6.04
N ASN A 112 2.29 9.16 6.63
CA ASN A 112 2.09 7.73 6.78
C ASN A 112 2.09 7.03 5.40
N GLU A 113 2.71 5.85 5.34
CA GLU A 113 2.83 5.02 4.14
C GLU A 113 1.50 4.81 3.41
N LEU A 114 0.41 4.48 4.12
CA LEU A 114 -0.90 4.25 3.50
C LEU A 114 -1.46 5.50 2.82
N LEU A 115 -1.17 6.69 3.36
CA LEU A 115 -1.56 7.96 2.74
C LEU A 115 -0.69 8.24 1.51
N GLN A 116 0.62 7.99 1.56
CA GLN A 116 1.52 8.10 0.40
C GLN A 116 1.06 7.18 -0.74
N MET A 117 0.70 5.93 -0.42
CA MET A 117 0.17 4.97 -1.38
C MET A 117 -1.14 5.46 -2.01
N SER A 118 -2.10 5.95 -1.22
CA SER A 118 -3.35 6.51 -1.77
C SER A 118 -3.13 7.75 -2.64
N ILE A 119 -2.12 8.57 -2.37
CA ILE A 119 -1.74 9.70 -3.26
C ILE A 119 -1.24 9.18 -4.62
N LEU A 120 -0.46 8.09 -4.64
CA LEU A 120 0.03 7.46 -5.87
C LEU A 120 -1.11 6.82 -6.68
N GLU A 121 -2.05 6.15 -6.01
CA GLU A 121 -3.23 5.55 -6.65
C GLU A 121 -4.10 6.60 -7.33
N VAL A 122 -4.45 7.68 -6.62
CA VAL A 122 -5.30 8.77 -7.16
C VAL A 122 -4.67 9.42 -8.40
N ARG A 123 -3.34 9.48 -8.49
CA ARG A 123 -2.68 9.97 -9.70
C ARG A 123 -3.01 9.09 -10.91
N LEU A 124 -3.05 7.77 -10.74
CA LEU A 124 -3.29 6.84 -11.86
C LEU A 124 -4.65 7.10 -12.52
N ASP A 125 -5.64 7.52 -11.73
CA ASP A 125 -6.97 7.90 -12.21
C ASP A 125 -6.99 9.27 -12.89
N CYS A 126 -6.04 10.15 -12.54
CA CYS A 126 -5.88 11.49 -13.09
C CYS A 126 -5.06 11.58 -14.39
N LYS A 127 -4.65 10.46 -15.01
CA LYS A 127 -3.76 10.47 -16.20
C LYS A 127 -4.23 11.37 -17.35
N ASN A 128 -5.53 11.59 -17.47
CA ASN A 128 -6.15 12.37 -18.55
C ASN A 128 -6.36 13.86 -18.20
N SER A 129 -6.13 14.28 -16.94
CA SER A 129 -6.35 15.66 -16.50
C SER A 129 -5.05 16.47 -16.56
N THR A 130 -4.97 17.39 -17.53
CA THR A 130 -3.79 18.24 -17.77
C THR A 130 -3.58 19.31 -16.69
N ALA A 131 -4.65 19.76 -16.02
CA ALA A 131 -4.59 20.87 -15.06
C ALA A 131 -3.75 20.54 -13.80
N HIS A 132 -3.83 19.31 -13.32
CA HIS A 132 -3.20 18.88 -12.06
C HIS A 132 -1.93 18.06 -12.28
N GLN A 133 -1.66 17.64 -13.51
CA GLN A 133 -0.54 16.78 -13.89
C GLN A 133 0.82 17.26 -13.35
N PRO A 134 1.21 18.56 -13.43
CA PRO A 134 2.53 18.99 -12.97
C PRO A 134 2.73 18.81 -11.46
N ARG A 135 1.67 18.99 -10.65
CA ARG A 135 1.75 18.84 -9.18
C ARG A 135 2.01 17.38 -8.81
N TYR A 136 1.27 16.46 -9.43
CA TYR A 136 1.50 15.02 -9.22
C TYR A 136 2.86 14.56 -9.73
N ILE A 137 3.38 15.16 -10.82
CA ILE A 137 4.74 14.89 -11.30
C ILE A 137 5.78 15.18 -10.22
N ARG A 138 5.72 16.37 -9.62
CA ARG A 138 6.61 16.75 -8.52
C ARG A 138 6.47 15.81 -7.31
N CYS A 139 5.23 15.46 -6.94
CA CYS A 139 4.98 14.52 -5.83
C CYS A 139 5.63 13.16 -6.05
N MET A 140 5.59 12.58 -7.25
CA MET A 140 6.24 11.29 -7.48
C MET A 140 7.76 11.37 -7.35
N PHE A 141 8.39 12.42 -7.87
CA PHE A 141 9.84 12.58 -7.73
C PHE A 141 10.24 12.65 -6.27
N GLU A 142 9.42 13.29 -5.43
CA GLU A 142 9.61 13.30 -3.98
C GLU A 142 9.43 11.89 -3.38
N LEU A 143 8.37 11.18 -3.76
CA LEU A 143 8.06 9.84 -3.24
C LEU A 143 9.04 8.75 -3.70
N LEU A 144 9.77 8.93 -4.81
CA LEU A 144 10.90 8.06 -5.19
C LEU A 144 12.00 8.05 -4.11
N ASN A 145 12.05 9.07 -3.25
CA ASN A 145 12.98 9.19 -2.14
C ASN A 145 12.34 8.87 -0.77
N SER A 146 11.11 8.33 -0.71
CA SER A 146 10.44 7.93 0.53
C SER A 146 11.28 6.97 1.38
N SER A 147 11.01 6.82 2.67
CA SER A 147 11.67 5.78 3.48
C SER A 147 11.11 4.38 3.21
N SER A 148 9.84 4.26 2.78
CA SER A 148 9.21 2.97 2.47
C SER A 148 9.63 2.44 1.10
N HIS A 149 10.09 1.19 1.06
CA HIS A 149 10.40 0.48 -0.17
C HIS A 149 9.15 0.22 -1.03
N ALA A 150 7.98 0.00 -0.42
CA ALA A 150 6.73 -0.19 -1.16
C ALA A 150 6.31 1.11 -1.86
N VAL A 151 6.41 2.25 -1.18
CA VAL A 151 6.12 3.57 -1.77
C VAL A 151 7.07 3.89 -2.91
N LYS A 152 8.38 3.63 -2.74
CA LYS A 152 9.37 3.80 -3.81
C LYS A 152 9.04 2.98 -5.05
N TYR A 153 8.71 1.70 -4.84
CA TYR A 153 8.36 0.79 -5.92
C TYR A 153 7.13 1.30 -6.67
N GLU A 154 6.08 1.68 -5.94
CA GLU A 154 4.83 2.16 -6.54
C GLU A 154 5.00 3.51 -7.24
N ALA A 155 5.81 4.41 -6.68
CA ALA A 155 6.16 5.70 -7.30
C ALA A 155 6.93 5.50 -8.62
N ALA A 156 7.90 4.57 -8.64
CA ALA A 156 8.65 4.22 -9.85
C ALA A 156 7.74 3.57 -10.92
N MET A 157 6.81 2.72 -10.51
CA MET A 157 5.81 2.11 -11.40
C MET A 157 4.83 3.14 -11.98
N SER A 158 4.44 4.14 -11.19
CA SER A 158 3.49 5.19 -11.57
C SER A 158 4.15 6.39 -12.28
N SER A 159 5.47 6.33 -12.47
CA SER A 159 6.29 7.40 -13.04
C SER A 159 5.91 7.73 -14.50
N PRO A 160 5.92 9.01 -14.90
CA PRO A 160 5.55 9.42 -16.25
C PRO A 160 6.63 8.97 -17.24
N GLN A 161 6.22 8.78 -18.49
CA GLN A 161 7.09 8.23 -19.54
C GLN A 161 8.04 9.27 -20.16
N ASN A 162 8.32 10.37 -19.46
CA ASN A 162 9.30 11.35 -19.93
C ASN A 162 10.73 10.90 -19.58
N PRO A 163 11.76 11.32 -20.33
CA PRO A 163 13.11 10.79 -20.18
C PRO A 163 13.69 10.91 -18.77
N ALA A 164 13.48 12.04 -18.10
CA ALA A 164 13.99 12.28 -16.74
C ALA A 164 13.34 11.35 -15.71
N ALA A 165 12.03 11.17 -15.81
CA ALA A 165 11.25 10.32 -14.92
C ALA A 165 11.53 8.83 -15.12
N VAL A 166 11.77 8.41 -16.37
CA VAL A 166 12.20 7.04 -16.71
C VAL A 166 13.58 6.75 -16.11
N LYS A 167 14.55 7.66 -16.24
CA LYS A 167 15.88 7.51 -15.62
C LYS A 167 15.79 7.43 -14.09
N ALA A 168 14.99 8.29 -13.47
CA ALA A 168 14.81 8.28 -12.02
C ALA A 168 14.13 6.98 -11.52
N ALA A 169 13.11 6.50 -12.24
CA ALA A 169 12.45 5.23 -11.93
C ALA A 169 13.41 4.02 -12.07
N ALA A 170 14.21 3.98 -13.14
CA ALA A 170 15.21 2.95 -13.36
C ALA A 170 16.25 2.91 -12.21
N LEU A 171 16.77 4.07 -11.81
CA LEU A 171 17.69 4.18 -10.67
C LEU A 171 17.03 3.73 -9.37
N CYS A 172 15.76 4.06 -9.15
CA CYS A 172 15.00 3.61 -8.00
C CYS A 172 14.89 2.08 -7.95
N PHE A 173 14.55 1.43 -9.07
CA PHE A 173 14.50 -0.02 -9.16
C PHE A 173 15.86 -0.67 -8.91
N VAL A 174 16.95 -0.13 -9.45
CA VAL A 174 18.30 -0.64 -9.17
C VAL A 174 18.61 -0.56 -7.67
N ASN A 175 18.33 0.58 -7.04
CA ASN A 175 18.56 0.77 -5.60
C ASN A 175 17.72 -0.20 -4.75
N LEU A 176 16.48 -0.49 -5.15
CA LEU A 176 15.64 -1.49 -4.48
C LEU A 176 16.20 -2.91 -4.68
N ALA A 177 16.63 -3.25 -5.89
CA ALA A 177 17.20 -4.57 -6.20
C ALA A 177 18.52 -4.86 -5.46
N ILE A 178 19.29 -3.82 -5.13
CA ILE A 178 20.51 -3.93 -4.32
C ILE A 178 20.18 -4.19 -2.84
N LYS A 179 19.13 -3.55 -2.31
CA LYS A 179 18.80 -3.59 -0.88
C LYS A 179 17.96 -4.80 -0.47
N GLU A 180 17.20 -5.38 -1.40
CA GLU A 180 16.28 -6.50 -1.13
C GLU A 180 16.92 -7.87 -1.43
N PHE A 181 16.76 -8.84 -0.51
CA PHE A 181 17.39 -10.17 -0.60
C PHE A 181 16.40 -11.32 -0.86
N SER A 182 15.30 -11.09 -1.59
CA SER A 182 14.23 -12.08 -1.73
C SER A 182 13.56 -12.07 -3.11
N ASN A 183 12.44 -12.78 -3.27
CA ASN A 183 11.58 -12.75 -4.46
C ASN A 183 11.23 -11.32 -4.94
N VAL A 184 11.25 -10.34 -4.03
CA VAL A 184 11.06 -8.93 -4.36
C VAL A 184 12.12 -8.44 -5.36
N LYS A 185 13.38 -8.88 -5.22
CA LYS A 185 14.47 -8.53 -6.15
C LYS A 185 14.16 -8.98 -7.58
N LEU A 186 13.68 -10.22 -7.75
CA LEU A 186 13.30 -10.74 -9.07
C LEU A 186 12.15 -9.93 -9.69
N ILE A 187 11.15 -9.57 -8.89
CA ILE A 187 10.03 -8.74 -9.35
C ILE A 187 10.51 -7.35 -9.77
N VAL A 188 11.42 -6.75 -9.01
CA VAL A 188 11.99 -5.45 -9.33
C VAL A 188 12.84 -5.51 -10.59
N LEU A 189 13.65 -6.55 -10.77
CA LEU A 189 14.46 -6.77 -11.97
C LEU A 189 13.60 -7.01 -13.22
N ASP A 190 12.52 -7.79 -13.12
CA ASP A 190 11.55 -7.98 -14.20
C ASP A 190 10.90 -6.66 -14.66
N ARG A 191 10.56 -5.78 -13.69
CA ARG A 191 10.07 -4.43 -14.01
C ARG A 191 11.13 -3.55 -14.63
N LEU A 192 12.37 -3.62 -14.14
CA LEU A 192 13.48 -2.90 -14.73
C LEU A 192 13.74 -3.37 -16.18
N ASP A 193 13.68 -4.67 -16.45
CA ASP A 193 13.81 -5.23 -17.79
C ASP A 193 12.70 -4.74 -18.74
N THR A 194 11.46 -4.75 -18.25
CA THR A 194 10.31 -4.20 -19.00
C THR A 194 10.53 -2.72 -19.33
N LEU A 195 11.07 -1.94 -18.39
CA LEU A 195 11.36 -0.51 -18.58
C LEU A 195 12.50 -0.30 -19.59
N CYS A 196 13.58 -1.09 -19.48
CA CYS A 196 14.72 -1.09 -20.40
C CYS A 196 14.32 -1.48 -21.82
N SER A 197 13.47 -2.48 -21.99
CA SER A 197 12.98 -2.93 -23.30
C SER A 197 12.17 -1.85 -24.03
N ARG A 198 11.46 -1.00 -23.29
CA ARG A 198 10.66 0.11 -23.86
C ARG A 198 11.48 1.38 -24.10
N HIS A 199 12.42 1.68 -23.21
CA HIS A 199 13.15 2.95 -23.19
C HIS A 199 14.66 2.80 -23.32
N GLY A 200 15.11 1.72 -23.96
CA GLY A 200 16.55 1.40 -24.08
C GLY A 200 17.38 2.48 -24.78
N HIS A 201 16.75 3.34 -25.58
CA HIS A 201 17.41 4.50 -26.20
C HIS A 201 17.68 5.66 -25.22
N ILE A 202 16.98 5.71 -24.09
CA ILE A 202 17.09 6.76 -23.06
C ILE A 202 18.00 6.32 -21.91
N LEU A 203 17.98 5.03 -21.60
CA LEU A 203 18.69 4.44 -20.47
C LEU A 203 20.12 4.07 -20.88
N ASP A 204 21.13 4.54 -20.13
CA ASP A 204 22.53 4.28 -20.44
C ASP A 204 22.81 2.77 -20.53
N GLY A 205 23.67 2.35 -21.47
CA GLY A 205 23.99 0.93 -21.70
C GLY A 205 24.52 0.18 -20.48
N ARG A 206 24.98 0.89 -19.44
CA ARG A 206 25.41 0.30 -18.15
C ARG A 206 24.24 -0.25 -17.32
N LEU A 207 23.04 0.33 -17.45
CA LEU A 207 21.83 -0.17 -16.77
C LEU A 207 21.31 -1.46 -17.42
N ALA A 208 21.44 -1.57 -18.75
CA ALA A 208 21.08 -2.79 -19.48
C ALA A 208 21.99 -3.99 -19.13
N GLY A 209 23.24 -3.74 -18.70
CA GLY A 209 24.17 -4.78 -18.25
C GLY A 209 23.79 -5.42 -16.91
N LEU A 210 23.08 -4.72 -16.03
CA LEU A 210 22.67 -5.22 -14.71
C LEU A 210 21.53 -6.24 -14.76
N VAL A 211 20.78 -6.29 -15.86
CA VAL A 211 19.59 -7.14 -16.03
C VAL A 211 19.93 -8.49 -16.69
N LYS A 212 21.08 -8.61 -17.36
CA LYS A 212 21.49 -9.81 -18.10
C LYS A 212 22.26 -10.86 -17.27
N VAL A 213 22.00 -10.99 -15.97
CA VAL A 213 22.63 -11.99 -15.09
C VAL A 213 21.63 -13.09 -14.74
#